data_AF-A0A016W5X9-F1
#
_entry.id   AF-A0A016W5X9-F1
#
_cell.length_a   1.000
_cell.length_b   1.000
_cell.length_c   1.000
_cell.angle_alpha   90.00
_cell.angle_beta   90.00
_cell.angle_gamma   90.00
#
_symmetry.space_group_name_H-M   'P 1'
#
loop_
_entity.id
_entity.type
_entity.pdbx_description
1 polymer ?
#
loop_
_entity_poly.entity_id
_entity_poly.type
_entity_poly.pdbx_seq_one_letter_code
_entity_poly.pdbx_strand_id
1 'polypeptide(L)'
;MDPRRTVFIGGVPRPTRASELAECLERLYGPVCYVGIDIDPELKYPKGAARVTFVTTQAFIAAINGRFVHVHHGESQKRVEIKPYVMDEQMCDHCEGKQCSSRYAPYFCGDVDCLQYYCESCWDRIHYRSGSRRSEHRPLVRMGDQTKVLPRPPHHSNRTTRNFGGSTQARHYSASLSI
;
A
#
# COMPACT_ATOMS: atom_id res chain seq x y z
N MET A 1 1.06 9.28 20.07
CA MET A 1 0.59 8.18 19.20
C MET A 1 1.20 8.40 17.83
N ASP A 2 1.84 7.39 17.23
CA ASP A 2 2.48 7.50 15.92
C ASP A 2 1.62 6.80 14.86
N PRO A 3 0.97 7.54 13.94
CA PRO A 3 0.14 6.97 12.88
C PRO A 3 0.89 5.99 11.97
N ARG A 4 2.23 6.08 11.85
CA ARG A 4 3.05 5.17 11.04
C ARG A 4 3.12 3.75 11.59
N ARG A 5 2.74 3.54 12.85
CA ARG A 5 2.65 2.22 13.49
C ARG A 5 1.24 1.66 13.48
N THR A 6 0.41 2.12 12.54
CA THR A 6 -0.99 1.69 12.40
C THR A 6 -1.12 0.57 11.38
N VAL A 7 -1.90 -0.45 11.74
CA VAL A 7 -2.34 -1.51 10.83
C VAL A 7 -3.83 -1.34 10.52
N PHE A 8 -4.21 -1.74 9.32
CA PHE A 8 -5.59 -1.95 8.91
C PHE A 8 -5.94 -3.43 9.06
N ILE A 9 -7.09 -3.72 9.67
CA ILE A 9 -7.59 -5.08 9.84
C ILE A 9 -8.92 -5.22 9.12
N GLY A 10 -8.94 -6.05 8.08
CA GLY A 10 -10.12 -6.33 7.27
C GLY A 10 -10.83 -7.62 7.70
N GLY A 11 -12.17 -7.61 7.63
CA GLY A 11 -12.99 -8.78 7.89
C GLY A 11 -13.38 -8.98 9.37
N VAL A 12 -13.13 -7.98 10.22
CA VAL A 12 -13.52 -7.98 11.64
C VAL A 12 -15.03 -8.24 11.78
N PRO A 13 -15.48 -9.16 12.66
CA PRO A 13 -16.90 -9.32 12.96
C PRO A 13 -17.51 -8.01 13.44
N ARG A 14 -18.68 -7.62 12.90
CA ARG A 14 -19.31 -6.32 13.21
C ARG A 14 -19.59 -6.10 14.71
N PRO A 15 -19.94 -7.13 15.51
CA PRO A 15 -20.17 -6.93 16.94
C PRO A 15 -18.89 -6.90 17.79
N THR A 16 -17.70 -7.11 17.21
CA THR A 16 -16.43 -7.09 17.94
C THR A 16 -16.19 -5.72 18.57
N ARG A 17 -15.89 -5.70 19.87
CA ARG A 17 -15.59 -4.46 20.59
C ARG A 17 -14.13 -4.08 20.39
N ALA A 18 -13.84 -2.78 20.44
CA ALA A 18 -12.48 -2.27 20.31
C ALA A 18 -11.54 -2.83 21.40
N SER A 19 -12.02 -2.98 22.63
CA SER A 19 -11.25 -3.55 23.75
C SER A 19 -10.89 -5.02 23.52
N GLU A 20 -11.83 -5.84 23.04
CA GLU A 20 -11.59 -7.26 22.75
C GLU A 20 -10.52 -7.43 21.65
N LEU A 21 -10.59 -6.58 20.62
CA LEU A 21 -9.59 -6.58 19.56
C LEU A 21 -8.22 -6.10 20.08
N ALA A 22 -8.19 -5.09 20.96
CA ALA A 22 -6.96 -4.62 21.60
C ALA A 22 -6.30 -5.75 22.40
N GLU A 23 -7.04 -6.36 23.34
CA GLU A 23 -6.53 -7.45 24.19
C GLU A 23 -6.01 -8.65 23.39
N CYS A 24 -6.69 -8.98 22.29
CA CYS A 24 -6.26 -10.05 21.38
C CYS A 24 -4.91 -9.72 20.74
N LEU A 25 -4.76 -8.52 20.19
CA LEU A 25 -3.53 -8.10 19.49
C LEU A 25 -2.37 -7.82 20.46
N GLU A 26 -2.67 -7.30 21.65
CA GLU A 26 -1.68 -7.06 22.70
C GLU A 26 -1.00 -8.35 23.14
N ARG A 27 -1.78 -9.40 23.32
CA ARG A 27 -1.29 -10.72 23.72
C ARG A 27 -0.40 -11.36 22.66
N LEU A 28 -0.68 -11.10 21.37
CA LEU A 28 0.00 -11.75 20.26
C LEU A 28 1.24 -10.99 19.77
N TYR A 29 1.16 -9.67 19.71
CA TYR A 29 2.17 -8.84 19.04
C TYR A 29 2.84 -7.82 19.96
N GLY A 30 2.15 -7.41 21.02
CA GLY A 30 2.64 -6.42 21.98
C GLY A 30 1.73 -5.18 22.09
N PRO A 31 2.13 -4.21 22.92
CA PRO A 31 1.23 -3.18 23.45
C PRO A 31 0.56 -2.32 22.36
N VAL A 32 -0.76 -2.12 22.51
CA VAL A 32 -1.61 -1.37 21.59
C VAL A 32 -1.96 -0.03 22.24
N CYS A 33 -1.79 1.07 21.51
CA CYS A 33 -2.15 2.38 22.04
C CYS A 33 -3.56 2.83 21.66
N TYR A 34 -4.11 2.28 20.58
CA TYR A 34 -5.41 2.70 20.04
C TYR A 34 -6.02 1.62 19.16
N VAL A 35 -7.34 1.45 19.29
CA VAL A 35 -8.18 0.66 18.38
C VAL A 35 -9.39 1.49 17.97
N GLY A 36 -9.58 1.68 16.68
CA GLY A 36 -10.76 2.29 16.09
C GLY A 36 -11.50 1.29 15.20
N ILE A 37 -12.77 1.03 15.50
CA ILE A 37 -13.64 0.26 14.60
C ILE A 37 -14.13 1.19 13.50
N ASP A 38 -13.92 0.81 12.24
CA ASP A 38 -14.37 1.61 11.12
C ASP A 38 -15.90 1.50 10.99
N ILE A 39 -16.55 2.65 11.04
CA ILE A 39 -18.00 2.79 10.91
C ILE A 39 -18.36 3.46 9.59
N ASP A 40 -19.55 3.17 9.11
CA ASP A 40 -20.17 3.92 8.02
C ASP A 40 -20.47 5.34 8.51
N PRO A 41 -20.03 6.39 7.78
CA PRO A 41 -20.21 7.76 8.24
C PRO A 41 -21.67 8.22 8.23
N GLU A 42 -22.53 7.62 7.39
CA GLU A 42 -23.95 7.96 7.28
C GLU A 42 -24.77 7.09 8.24
N LEU A 43 -24.62 5.77 8.15
CA LEU A 43 -25.43 4.79 8.89
C LEU A 43 -24.94 4.55 10.32
N LYS A 44 -23.75 5.07 10.68
CA LYS A 44 -23.09 4.88 11.99
C LYS A 44 -22.96 3.42 12.41
N TYR A 45 -22.80 2.51 11.44
CA TYR A 45 -22.74 1.07 11.66
C TYR A 45 -21.34 0.50 11.35
N PRO A 46 -20.84 -0.50 12.10
CA PRO A 46 -19.53 -1.10 11.83
C PRO A 46 -19.42 -1.72 10.43
N LYS A 47 -18.36 -1.35 9.69
CA LYS A 47 -18.06 -1.83 8.33
C LYS A 47 -17.37 -3.20 8.32
N GLY A 48 -17.00 -3.73 9.49
CA GLY A 48 -16.23 -4.98 9.61
C GLY A 48 -14.74 -4.78 9.30
N ALA A 49 -14.21 -3.61 9.66
CA ALA A 49 -12.80 -3.29 9.59
C ALA A 49 -12.39 -2.48 10.81
N ALA A 50 -11.09 -2.45 11.11
CA ALA A 50 -10.54 -1.69 12.21
C ALA A 50 -9.16 -1.12 11.88
N ARG A 51 -8.80 -0.03 12.55
CA ARG A 51 -7.46 0.53 12.59
C ARG A 51 -6.88 0.33 13.98
N VAL A 52 -5.68 -0.22 14.04
CA VAL A 52 -4.99 -0.51 15.30
C VAL A 52 -3.61 0.09 15.27
N THR A 53 -3.26 0.88 16.28
CA THR A 53 -1.94 1.52 16.37
C THR A 53 -1.16 0.93 17.54
N PHE A 54 0.06 0.50 17.26
CA PHE A 54 0.94 -0.10 18.26
C PHE A 54 1.83 0.94 18.95
N VAL A 55 2.14 0.68 20.22
CA VAL A 55 3.06 1.51 21.00
C VAL A 55 4.47 1.42 20.44
N THR A 56 4.92 0.23 20.03
CA THR A 56 6.30 -0.02 19.57
C THR A 56 6.35 -0.42 18.10
N THR A 57 7.44 -0.07 17.42
CA THR A 57 7.69 -0.50 16.03
C THR A 57 7.82 -2.02 15.94
N GLN A 58 8.38 -2.67 16.96
CA GLN A 58 8.49 -4.13 17.03
C GLN A 58 7.12 -4.81 16.99
N ALA A 59 6.15 -4.34 17.79
CA ALA A 59 4.80 -4.89 17.80
C ALA A 59 4.08 -4.67 16.46
N PHE A 60 4.26 -3.49 15.86
CA PHE A 60 3.77 -3.21 14.51
C PHE A 60 4.33 -4.19 13.46
N ILE A 61 5.65 -4.39 13.41
CA ILE A 61 6.29 -5.32 12.46
C ILE A 61 5.84 -6.77 12.72
N ALA A 62 5.73 -7.17 13.98
CA ALA A 62 5.23 -8.50 14.35
C ALA A 62 3.80 -8.74 13.83
N ALA A 63 2.92 -7.75 13.94
CA ALA A 63 1.56 -7.83 13.43
C ALA A 63 1.52 -7.93 11.89
N ILE A 64 2.35 -7.16 11.17
CA ILE A 64 2.46 -7.25 9.71
C ILE A 64 2.96 -8.63 9.26
N ASN A 65 4.01 -9.16 9.91
CA ASN A 65 4.52 -10.51 9.64
C ASN A 65 3.47 -11.59 9.91
N GLY A 66 2.63 -11.40 10.94
CA GLY A 66 1.54 -12.32 11.28
C GLY A 66 0.50 -12.45 10.17
N ARG A 67 0.20 -11.35 9.46
CA ARG A 67 -0.73 -11.20 8.31
C ARG A 67 -2.18 -11.61 8.55
N PHE A 68 -2.44 -12.65 9.35
CA PHE A 68 -3.75 -13.13 9.71
C PHE A 68 -3.80 -13.41 11.20
N VAL A 69 -4.94 -13.11 11.81
CA VAL A 69 -5.23 -13.43 13.21
C VAL A 69 -6.65 -13.98 13.33
N HIS A 70 -6.87 -14.82 14.32
CA HIS A 70 -8.21 -15.32 14.64
C HIS A 70 -8.82 -14.45 15.75
N VAL A 71 -9.95 -13.82 15.46
CA VAL A 71 -10.72 -13.03 16.41
C VAL A 71 -11.95 -13.84 16.83
N HIS A 72 -12.15 -13.96 18.14
CA HIS A 72 -13.33 -14.63 18.69
C HIS A 72 -14.59 -13.78 18.49
N HIS A 73 -15.69 -14.45 18.18
CA HIS A 73 -17.01 -13.86 18.09
C HIS A 73 -18.08 -14.91 18.48
N GLY A 74 -18.60 -14.78 19.70
CA GLY A 74 -19.45 -15.81 20.32
C GLY A 74 -18.69 -17.14 20.39
N GLU A 75 -19.35 -18.22 19.96
CA GLU A 75 -18.79 -19.58 19.91
C GLU A 75 -17.85 -19.82 18.70
N SER A 76 -17.67 -18.82 17.83
CA SER A 76 -16.91 -18.96 16.58
C SER A 76 -15.61 -18.15 16.58
N GLN A 77 -14.64 -18.60 15.80
CA GLN A 77 -13.45 -17.81 15.48
C GLN A 77 -13.50 -17.39 14.01
N LYS A 78 -13.21 -16.11 13.75
CA LYS A 78 -13.08 -15.58 12.41
C LYS A 78 -11.63 -15.20 12.13
N ARG A 79 -11.11 -15.72 11.02
CA ARG A 79 -9.80 -15.31 10.51
C ARG A 79 -9.93 -13.94 9.83
N VAL A 80 -9.18 -12.95 10.32
CA VAL A 80 -9.14 -11.59 9.79
C VAL A 80 -7.76 -11.29 9.22
N GLU A 81 -7.68 -10.36 8.27
CA GLU A 81 -6.43 -10.01 7.56
C GLU A 81 -5.87 -8.69 8.09
N ILE A 82 -4.58 -8.70 8.41
CA ILE A 82 -3.80 -7.54 8.85
C ILE A 82 -2.99 -7.02 7.66
N LYS A 83 -3.06 -5.72 7.41
CA LYS A 83 -2.31 -4.99 6.38
C LYS A 83 -1.70 -3.72 6.96
N PRO A 84 -0.59 -3.21 6.41
CA PRO A 84 -0.14 -1.87 6.73
C PRO A 84 -1.23 -0.84 6.44
N TYR A 85 -1.43 0.12 7.34
CA TYR A 85 -2.31 1.26 7.06
C TYR A 85 -1.57 2.28 6.20
N VAL A 86 -2.14 2.58 5.02
CA VAL A 86 -1.54 3.54 4.07
C VAL A 86 -2.18 4.91 4.28
N MET A 87 -1.35 5.88 4.66
CA MET A 87 -1.72 7.27 4.88
C MET A 87 -1.62 8.08 3.59
N ASP A 88 -2.37 9.17 3.51
CA ASP A 88 -2.25 10.13 2.42
C ASP A 88 -1.11 11.12 2.70
N GLU A 89 -0.71 11.85 1.65
CA GLU A 89 0.14 13.04 1.76
C GLU A 89 1.48 12.79 2.46
N GLN A 90 2.02 11.57 2.33
CA GLN A 90 3.31 11.23 2.91
C GLN A 90 4.45 11.65 1.99
N MET A 91 5.51 12.22 2.55
CA MET A 91 6.75 12.47 1.82
C MET A 91 7.49 11.16 1.55
N CYS A 92 8.34 11.15 0.53
CA CYS A 92 9.21 10.00 0.28
C CYS A 92 10.22 9.84 1.43
N ASP A 93 10.23 8.67 2.07
CA ASP A 93 11.12 8.37 3.21
C ASP A 93 12.59 8.30 2.83
N HIS A 94 12.88 8.13 1.53
CA HIS A 94 14.25 7.97 1.05
C HIS A 94 14.90 9.27 0.59
N CYS A 95 14.14 10.19 -0.01
CA CYS A 95 14.69 11.45 -0.54
C CYS A 95 14.07 12.70 0.09
N GLU A 96 13.06 12.56 0.95
CA GLU A 96 12.40 13.68 1.63
C GLU A 96 11.87 14.73 0.65
N GLY A 97 11.41 14.30 -0.53
CA GLY A 97 10.91 15.19 -1.57
C GLY A 97 11.97 15.79 -2.51
N LYS A 98 13.27 15.64 -2.20
CA LYS A 98 14.39 16.25 -2.96
C LYS A 98 14.45 15.82 -4.42
N GLN A 99 13.99 14.60 -4.74
CA GLN A 99 14.01 14.06 -6.11
C GLN A 99 12.67 14.20 -6.85
N CYS A 100 11.63 14.74 -6.22
CA CYS A 100 10.29 14.80 -6.81
C CYS A 100 9.62 16.16 -6.61
N SER A 101 10.42 17.24 -6.55
CA SER A 101 9.95 18.62 -6.39
C SER A 101 8.99 18.79 -5.21
N SER A 102 9.31 18.15 -4.09
CA SER A 102 8.49 18.14 -2.86
C SER A 102 7.06 17.62 -3.03
N ARG A 103 6.77 16.87 -4.10
CA ARG A 103 5.50 16.14 -4.24
C ARG A 103 5.45 14.96 -3.28
N TYR A 104 4.25 14.66 -2.80
CA TYR A 104 3.98 13.47 -1.98
C TYR A 104 4.32 12.17 -2.72
N ALA A 105 4.73 11.17 -1.96
CA ALA A 105 5.04 9.84 -2.45
C ALA A 105 3.75 9.11 -2.88
N PRO A 106 3.64 8.70 -4.16
CA PRO A 106 2.46 8.00 -4.63
C PRO A 106 2.44 6.52 -4.23
N TYR A 107 3.56 5.96 -3.76
CA TYR A 107 3.73 4.53 -3.51
C TYR A 107 4.11 4.26 -2.06
N PHE A 108 3.46 3.26 -1.48
CA PHE A 108 3.88 2.63 -0.24
C PHE A 108 4.32 1.19 -0.53
N CYS A 109 5.50 0.79 -0.07
CA CYS A 109 5.92 -0.61 -0.14
C CYS A 109 5.51 -1.31 1.16
N GLY A 110 4.60 -2.28 1.06
CA GLY A 110 4.06 -3.00 2.23
C GLY A 110 4.86 -4.22 2.65
N ASP A 111 5.99 -4.48 1.98
CA ASP A 111 6.91 -5.54 2.37
C ASP A 111 7.70 -5.14 3.62
N VAL A 112 7.94 -6.09 4.53
CA VAL A 112 8.61 -5.87 5.81
C VAL A 112 10.07 -5.41 5.67
N ASP A 113 10.72 -5.72 4.56
CA ASP A 113 12.07 -5.23 4.24
C ASP A 113 12.10 -3.74 3.84
N CYS A 114 10.92 -3.13 3.66
CA CYS A 114 10.74 -1.74 3.23
C CYS A 114 9.85 -0.93 4.19
N LEU A 115 8.55 -1.24 4.30
CA LEU A 115 7.52 -0.50 5.07
C LEU A 115 7.64 1.03 4.96
N GLN A 116 7.80 1.52 3.73
CA GLN A 116 8.20 2.90 3.43
C GLN A 116 7.45 3.50 2.25
N TYR A 117 7.34 4.82 2.26
CA TYR A 117 6.81 5.63 1.18
C TYR A 117 7.92 6.03 0.20
N TYR A 118 7.65 5.85 -1.09
CA TYR A 118 8.60 6.14 -2.17
C TYR A 118 7.98 7.03 -3.24
N CYS A 119 8.74 8.05 -3.66
CA CYS A 119 8.48 8.70 -4.94
C CYS A 119 8.84 7.77 -6.11
N GLU A 120 8.40 8.10 -7.32
CA GLU A 120 8.64 7.29 -8.53
C GLU A 120 10.12 6.98 -8.73
N SER A 121 10.98 8.00 -8.70
CA SER A 121 12.43 7.84 -8.89
C SER A 121 13.08 6.96 -7.81
N CYS A 122 12.64 7.08 -6.56
CA CYS A 122 13.16 6.27 -5.46
C CYS A 122 12.65 4.84 -5.53
N TRP A 123 11.39 4.63 -5.93
CA TRP A 123 10.83 3.30 -6.16
C TRP A 123 11.70 2.55 -7.17
N ASP A 124 11.98 3.18 -8.31
CA ASP A 124 12.78 2.57 -9.38
C ASP A 124 14.19 2.19 -8.93
N ARG A 125 14.87 3.13 -8.28
CA ARG A 125 16.24 2.90 -7.80
C ARG A 125 16.33 1.79 -6.76
N ILE A 126 15.30 1.61 -5.93
CA ILE A 126 15.33 0.67 -4.80
C ILE A 126 14.79 -0.70 -5.19
N HIS A 127 13.69 -0.74 -5.95
CA HIS A 127 12.99 -1.98 -6.27
C HIS A 127 13.43 -2.55 -7.62
N TYR A 128 13.88 -1.76 -8.59
CA TYR A 128 14.35 -2.29 -9.89
C TYR A 128 15.87 -2.41 -10.00
N ARG A 129 16.59 -2.37 -8.88
CA ARG A 129 18.02 -2.65 -8.85
C ARG A 129 18.28 -4.13 -9.19
N SER A 130 19.09 -4.39 -10.21
CA SER A 130 19.46 -5.74 -10.63
C SER A 130 19.99 -6.58 -9.46
N GLY A 131 19.49 -7.82 -9.35
CA GLY A 131 19.89 -8.79 -8.32
C GLY A 131 19.29 -8.53 -6.92
N SER A 132 18.42 -7.55 -6.76
CA SER A 132 17.72 -7.28 -5.50
C SER A 132 16.42 -8.08 -5.42
N ARG A 133 16.18 -8.78 -4.30
CA ARG A 133 14.87 -9.41 -4.00
C ARG A 133 13.72 -8.39 -3.96
N ARG A 134 14.05 -7.11 -3.77
CA ARG A 134 13.07 -6.00 -3.76
C ARG A 134 12.37 -5.79 -5.11
N SER A 135 12.85 -6.39 -6.20
CA SER A 135 12.15 -6.33 -7.51
C SER A 135 10.82 -7.07 -7.55
N GLU A 136 10.60 -7.96 -6.60
CA GLU A 136 9.34 -8.69 -6.47
C GLU A 136 8.29 -7.92 -5.67
N HIS A 137 8.69 -6.88 -4.95
CA HIS A 137 7.78 -6.08 -4.15
C HIS A 137 6.78 -5.35 -5.05
N ARG A 138 5.58 -5.13 -4.51
CA ARG A 138 4.47 -4.50 -5.22
C ARG A 138 4.07 -3.19 -4.52
N PRO A 139 3.90 -2.09 -5.27
CA PRO A 139 3.49 -0.83 -4.68
C PRO A 139 2.01 -0.92 -4.26
N LEU A 140 1.73 -0.45 -3.06
CA LEU A 140 0.39 -0.10 -2.62
C LEU A 140 0.12 1.37 -2.98
N VAL A 141 -1.01 1.59 -3.62
CA VAL A 141 -1.48 2.92 -4.04
C VAL A 141 -2.84 3.17 -3.43
N ARG A 142 -3.00 4.34 -2.83
CA ARG A 142 -4.29 4.78 -2.30
C ARG A 142 -5.11 5.43 -3.40
N MET A 143 -6.36 4.99 -3.54
CA MET A 143 -7.36 5.49 -4.48
C MET A 143 -8.63 5.83 -3.69
N GLY A 144 -8.69 7.04 -3.14
CA GLY A 144 -9.76 7.44 -2.23
C GLY A 144 -9.67 6.72 -0.88
N ASP A 145 -10.74 6.00 -0.50
CA ASP A 145 -10.79 5.20 0.73
C ASP A 145 -10.19 3.79 0.58
N GLN A 146 -9.86 3.39 -0.66
CA GLN A 146 -9.30 2.07 -0.94
C GLN A 146 -7.79 2.13 -1.13
N THR A 147 -7.11 1.08 -0.67
CA THR A 147 -5.69 0.83 -0.99
C THR A 147 -5.62 -0.38 -1.93
N LYS A 148 -4.95 -0.22 -3.07
CA LYS A 148 -4.77 -1.26 -4.07
C LYS A 148 -3.31 -1.62 -4.23
N VAL A 149 -3.02 -2.91 -4.27
CA VAL A 149 -1.71 -3.42 -4.70
C VAL A 149 -1.69 -3.43 -6.23
N LEU A 150 -0.71 -2.78 -6.83
CA LEU A 150 -0.55 -2.78 -8.29
C LEU A 150 0.52 -3.80 -8.72
N PRO A 151 0.31 -4.54 -9.81
CA PRO A 151 1.30 -5.48 -10.33
C PRO A 151 2.57 -4.77 -10.85
N ARG A 152 2.41 -3.53 -11.36
CA ARG A 152 3.49 -2.64 -11.79
C ARG A 152 3.17 -1.19 -11.41
N PRO A 153 4.17 -0.35 -11.14
CA PRO A 153 3.96 1.08 -10.92
C PRO A 153 3.35 1.77 -12.15
N PRO A 154 2.38 2.69 -11.97
CA PRO A 154 1.75 3.41 -13.08
C PRO A 154 2.74 4.16 -13.98
N HIS A 155 3.81 4.73 -13.42
CA HIS A 155 4.81 5.47 -14.21
C HIS A 155 5.61 4.58 -15.18
N HIS A 156 5.51 3.25 -15.09
CA HIS A 156 6.11 2.30 -16.04
C HIS A 156 5.21 1.98 -17.24
N SER A 157 3.96 2.43 -17.25
CA SER A 157 2.99 2.16 -18.32
C SER A 157 3.37 2.73 -19.70
N ASN A 158 4.40 3.59 -19.79
CA ASN A 158 4.74 4.33 -21.00
C ASN A 158 6.07 3.95 -21.68
N ARG A 159 6.72 2.83 -21.28
CA ARG A 159 8.03 2.45 -21.83
C ARG A 159 8.01 1.50 -23.03
N THR A 160 6.84 1.05 -23.50
CA THR A 160 6.73 0.03 -24.56
C THR A 160 6.41 0.55 -25.98
N THR A 161 6.48 1.85 -26.26
CA THR A 161 6.22 2.40 -27.62
C THR A 161 7.31 3.32 -28.16
N ARG A 162 8.57 3.19 -27.72
CA ARG A 162 9.70 3.81 -28.41
C ARG A 162 10.79 2.78 -28.69
N ASN A 163 10.95 2.49 -29.99
CA ASN A 163 11.99 1.72 -30.69
C ASN A 163 11.69 0.25 -31.01
N PHE A 164 10.99 0.05 -32.13
CA PHE A 164 11.55 -0.76 -33.22
C PHE A 164 11.79 0.16 -34.41
N GLY A 165 13.04 0.57 -34.60
CA GLY A 165 13.49 1.18 -35.84
C GLY A 165 13.62 0.11 -36.91
N GLY A 166 12.87 0.28 -38.01
CA GLY A 166 13.06 -0.45 -39.26
C GLY A 166 13.22 0.57 -40.38
N SER A 167 14.45 0.74 -40.83
CA SER A 167 14.86 1.50 -42.01
C SER A 167 14.24 0.94 -43.28
N THR A 168 13.56 1.75 -44.10
CA THR A 168 13.56 1.60 -45.57
C THR A 168 12.94 2.81 -46.29
N GLN A 169 13.80 3.48 -47.05
CA GLN A 169 13.62 4.08 -48.38
C GLN A 169 12.39 4.94 -48.72
N ALA A 170 12.73 6.17 -49.11
CA ALA A 170 11.96 7.06 -49.94
C ALA A 170 11.44 6.39 -51.22
N ARG A 171 10.18 6.71 -51.59
CA ARG A 171 9.77 6.80 -53.00
C ARG A 171 8.85 8.01 -53.19
N HIS A 172 9.31 8.85 -54.11
CA HIS A 172 8.58 9.87 -54.85
C HIS A 172 7.24 9.36 -55.37
N TYR A 173 6.20 10.20 -55.34
CA TYR A 173 5.28 10.35 -56.48
C TYR A 173 4.77 11.79 -56.54
N SER A 174 5.11 12.45 -57.64
CA SER A 174 4.59 13.74 -58.09
C SER A 174 3.49 13.52 -59.12
N ALA A 175 2.41 14.31 -58.98
CA ALA A 175 1.47 14.83 -59.99
C ALA A 175 0.71 13.86 -60.93
N SER A 176 -0.62 14.02 -61.04
CA SER A 176 -1.26 14.77 -62.14
C SER A 176 -2.81 14.68 -62.16
N LEU A 177 -3.41 15.86 -62.38
CA LEU A 177 -4.62 16.25 -63.12
C LEU A 177 -5.95 15.44 -63.11
N SER A 178 -6.99 16.16 -62.70
CA SER A 178 -8.21 16.56 -63.45
C SER A 178 -8.75 15.65 -64.57
N ILE A 179 -10.00 15.20 -64.39
CA ILE A 179 -11.17 15.45 -65.29
C ILE A 179 -12.38 15.69 -64.41
#